data_AF-A0A7C0URY3-F1
#
_entry.id   AF-A0A7C0URY3-F1
#
_cell.length_a   1.000
_cell.length_b   1.000
_cell.length_c   1.000
_cell.angle_alpha   90.00
_cell.angle_beta   90.00
_cell.angle_gamma   90.00
#
_symmetry.space_group_name_H-M   'P 1'
#
loop_
_entity.id
_entity.type
_entity.pdbx_description
1 polymer ?
#
loop_
_entity_poly.entity_id
_entity_poly.type
_entity_poly.pdbx_seq_one_letter_code
_entity_poly.pdbx_strand_id
1 'polypeptide(L)'
;MNYIVSGIERSGTSMMMQVLYMGGAKVAFDKSRAPDYHNPKGYYELEGGKIINRLMEGSFPFKKYDGMFVKITAYGLKFLPKGQYKIIYMMRDLDEVMDSMEKMSGPIDREKEKPVFEKLNSFSINLMKKREDIDYITVNYRDVIDDTV
;
A
#
# COMPACT_ATOMS: atom_id res chain seq x y z
N MET A 1 18.36 -1.66 3.28
CA MET A 1 17.40 -2.02 2.20
C MET A 1 16.00 -1.61 2.63
N ASN A 2 15.27 -0.86 1.78
CA ASN A 2 13.93 -0.39 2.09
C ASN A 2 12.87 -1.35 1.53
N TYR A 3 12.06 -1.96 2.38
CA TYR A 3 10.97 -2.85 1.98
C TYR A 3 9.64 -2.12 2.05
N ILE A 4 8.83 -2.18 0.99
CA ILE A 4 7.56 -1.47 0.90
C ILE A 4 6.44 -2.42 0.48
N VAL A 5 5.29 -2.33 1.16
CA VAL A 5 4.02 -2.83 0.62
C VAL A 5 3.24 -1.63 0.08
N SER A 6 2.88 -1.68 -1.19
CA SER A 6 2.19 -0.60 -1.88
C SER A 6 1.02 -1.11 -2.71
N GLY A 7 0.15 -0.20 -3.10
CA GLY A 7 -1.05 -0.44 -3.89
C GLY A 7 -1.97 0.77 -3.82
N ILE A 8 -2.93 0.85 -4.73
CA ILE A 8 -4.03 1.81 -4.62
C ILE A 8 -4.84 1.54 -3.33
N GLU A 9 -5.61 2.51 -2.85
CA GLU A 9 -6.47 2.25 -1.69
C GLU A 9 -7.41 1.07 -1.97
N ARG A 10 -7.71 0.30 -0.91
CA ARG A 10 -8.58 -0.89 -0.96
C ARG A 10 -8.07 -2.08 -1.79
N SER A 11 -6.83 -2.04 -2.28
CA SER A 11 -6.17 -3.16 -2.99
C SER A 11 -5.69 -4.31 -2.10
N GLY A 12 -5.85 -4.23 -0.77
CA GLY A 12 -5.42 -5.29 0.16
C GLY A 12 -4.02 -5.10 0.74
N THR A 13 -3.44 -3.90 0.70
CA THR A 13 -2.13 -3.61 1.32
C THR A 13 -2.09 -3.89 2.83
N SER A 14 -3.16 -3.59 3.58
CA SER A 14 -3.25 -3.94 5.01
C SER A 14 -3.22 -5.45 5.23
N MET A 15 -3.87 -6.22 4.35
CA MET A 15 -3.88 -7.69 4.41
C MET A 15 -2.48 -8.23 4.14
N MET A 16 -1.78 -7.73 3.12
CA MET A 16 -0.40 -8.15 2.84
C MET A 16 0.54 -7.82 4.01
N MET A 17 0.37 -6.66 4.65
CA MET A 17 1.12 -6.34 5.88
C MET A 17 0.85 -7.36 7.01
N GLN A 18 -0.39 -7.82 7.17
CA GLN A 18 -0.75 -8.87 8.13
C GLN A 18 -0.10 -10.21 7.79
N VAL A 19 -0.17 -10.64 6.52
CA VAL A 19 0.47 -11.88 6.04
C VAL A 19 1.97 -11.86 6.33
N LEU A 20 2.66 -10.77 6.00
CA LEU A 20 4.08 -10.61 6.27
C LEU A 20 4.39 -10.66 7.78
N TYR A 21 3.61 -9.94 8.59
CA TYR A 21 3.80 -9.93 10.04
C TYR A 21 3.62 -11.33 10.66
N MET A 22 2.55 -12.03 10.27
CA MET A 22 2.26 -13.38 10.74
C MET A 22 3.29 -14.40 10.22
N GLY A 23 3.84 -14.17 9.02
CA GLY A 23 4.96 -14.94 8.47
C GLY A 23 6.32 -14.63 9.10
N GLY A 24 6.38 -13.80 10.15
CA GLY A 24 7.60 -13.48 10.89
C GLY A 24 8.45 -12.36 10.30
N ALA A 25 7.99 -11.67 9.26
CA ALA A 25 8.66 -10.49 8.75
C ALA A 25 8.52 -9.31 9.72
N LYS A 26 9.55 -8.48 9.79
CA LYS A 26 9.49 -7.22 10.53
C LYS A 26 8.65 -6.23 9.73
N VAL A 27 7.57 -5.72 10.33
CA VAL A 27 6.70 -4.70 9.72
C VAL A 27 6.68 -3.45 10.59
N ALA A 28 6.71 -2.29 9.96
CA ALA A 28 6.67 -0.99 10.63
C ALA A 28 5.24 -0.47 10.66
N PHE A 29 4.69 -0.34 11.86
CA PHE A 29 3.41 0.31 12.14
C PHE A 29 3.43 0.84 13.58
N ASP A 30 2.52 1.74 13.89
CA ASP A 30 2.33 2.23 15.26
C ASP A 30 0.86 2.11 15.67
N LYS A 31 0.53 2.58 16.88
CA LYS A 31 -0.84 2.50 17.44
C LYS A 31 -1.69 3.73 17.12
N SER A 32 -1.25 4.61 16.22
CA SER A 32 -1.95 5.88 15.91
C SER A 32 -3.27 5.67 15.16
N ARG A 33 -3.45 4.54 14.48
CA ARG A 33 -4.71 4.13 13.88
C ARG A 33 -5.12 2.75 14.40
N ALA A 34 -6.06 2.76 15.35
CA ALA A 34 -6.62 1.55 15.90
C ALA A 34 -7.41 0.77 14.82
N PRO A 35 -7.56 -0.55 14.97
CA PRO A 35 -8.51 -1.32 14.19
C PRO A 35 -9.94 -0.78 14.33
N ASP A 36 -10.75 -0.94 13.29
CA ASP A 36 -12.15 -0.52 13.26
C ASP A 36 -13.02 -1.59 12.57
N TYR A 37 -14.31 -1.29 12.38
CA TYR A 37 -15.24 -2.21 11.71
C TYR A 37 -14.85 -2.53 10.25
N HIS A 38 -14.17 -1.62 9.55
CA HIS A 38 -13.76 -1.83 8.16
C HIS A 38 -12.47 -2.64 8.05
N ASN A 39 -11.63 -2.63 9.09
CA ASN A 39 -10.41 -3.42 9.17
C ASN A 39 -10.13 -3.85 10.62
N PRO A 40 -10.81 -4.89 11.11
CA PRO A 40 -10.73 -5.31 12.52
C PRO A 40 -9.37 -5.88 12.90
N LYS A 41 -8.54 -6.25 11.91
CA LYS A 41 -7.17 -6.72 12.10
C LYS A 41 -6.14 -5.59 12.06
N GLY A 42 -6.57 -4.35 11.85
CA GLY A 42 -5.70 -3.17 11.87
C GLY A 42 -5.05 -2.84 10.53
N TYR A 43 -4.65 -1.58 10.39
CA TYR A 43 -4.20 -0.99 9.12
C TYR A 43 -2.70 -1.13 8.84
N TYR A 44 -1.90 -1.44 9.87
CA TYR A 44 -0.44 -1.55 9.79
C TYR A 44 0.19 -0.31 9.11
N GLU A 45 -0.23 0.87 9.57
CA GLU A 45 0.23 2.16 9.09
C GLU A 45 1.11 2.85 10.14
N LEU A 46 2.02 3.69 9.67
CA LEU A 46 2.73 4.66 10.51
C LEU A 46 2.00 6.00 10.46
N GLU A 47 2.05 6.76 11.56
CA GLU A 47 1.57 8.15 11.65
C GLU A 47 0.12 8.33 11.17
N GLY A 48 -0.74 7.33 11.36
CA GLY A 48 -2.15 7.37 10.98
C GLY A 48 -2.36 7.46 9.47
N GLY A 49 -1.43 6.94 8.68
CA GLY A 49 -1.43 7.03 7.22
C GLY A 49 -0.82 8.32 6.69
N LYS A 50 -0.33 9.22 7.55
CA LYS A 50 0.24 10.54 7.14
C LYS A 50 1.68 10.48 6.66
N ILE A 51 2.25 9.29 6.46
CA ILE A 51 3.63 9.15 5.95
C ILE A 51 3.85 9.86 4.61
N ILE A 52 2.79 10.04 3.80
CA ILE A 52 2.87 10.71 2.50
C ILE A 52 3.37 12.14 2.69
N ASN A 53 2.93 12.84 3.73
CA ASN A 53 3.38 14.21 4.03
C ASN A 53 4.89 14.21 4.34
N ARG A 54 5.37 13.25 5.13
CA ARG A 54 6.80 13.08 5.42
C ARG A 54 7.63 12.79 4.17
N LEU A 55 7.09 11.98 3.25
CA LEU A 55 7.75 11.69 1.98
C LEU A 55 7.81 12.94 1.10
N MET A 56 6.72 13.70 1.01
CA MET A 56 6.66 14.96 0.26
C MET A 56 7.64 16.01 0.81
N GLU A 57 7.79 16.08 2.13
CA GLU A 57 8.75 16.95 2.82
C GLU A 57 10.20 16.44 2.77
N GLY A 58 10.42 15.19 2.34
CA GLY A 58 11.73 14.53 2.41
C GLY A 58 12.20 14.22 3.84
N SER A 59 11.29 14.23 4.82
CA SER A 59 11.56 14.05 6.25
C SER A 59 11.34 12.62 6.75
N PHE A 60 10.88 11.70 5.90
CA PHE A 60 10.62 10.31 6.30
C PHE A 60 11.92 9.58 6.70
N PRO A 61 12.03 9.03 7.93
CA PRO A 61 13.29 8.52 8.46
C PRO A 61 13.56 7.07 8.02
N PHE A 62 13.82 6.84 6.72
CA PHE A 62 14.05 5.49 6.17
C PHE A 62 15.03 4.62 6.96
N LYS A 63 16.13 5.20 7.47
CA LYS A 63 17.12 4.48 8.29
C LYS A 63 16.54 3.83 9.54
N LYS A 64 15.49 4.41 10.13
CA LYS A 64 14.81 3.85 11.32
C LYS A 64 14.08 2.54 11.02
N TYR A 65 13.67 2.34 9.78
CA TYR A 65 12.85 1.21 9.34
C TYR A 65 13.62 0.27 8.39
N ASP A 66 14.95 0.33 8.42
CA ASP A 66 15.80 -0.53 7.58
C ASP A 66 15.51 -2.01 7.87
N GLY A 67 15.30 -2.80 6.81
CA GLY A 67 14.94 -4.21 6.95
C GLY A 67 13.51 -4.48 7.44
N MET A 68 12.66 -3.46 7.58
CA MET A 68 11.25 -3.58 7.92
C MET A 68 10.37 -3.22 6.73
N PHE A 69 9.24 -3.91 6.57
CA PHE A 69 8.22 -3.52 5.59
C PHE A 69 7.47 -2.29 6.09
N VAL A 70 7.41 -1.25 5.26
CA VAL A 70 6.61 -0.05 5.48
C VAL A 70 5.45 -0.04 4.48
N LYS A 71 4.24 0.19 4.95
CA LYS A 71 3.08 0.38 4.06
C LYS A 71 3.06 1.79 3.50
N ILE A 72 3.10 1.93 2.18
CA ILE A 72 3.02 3.22 1.47
C ILE A 72 1.99 3.10 0.35
N THR A 73 0.99 3.97 0.30
CA THR A 73 0.01 3.93 -0.79
C THR A 73 0.64 4.28 -2.13
N ALA A 74 0.00 3.86 -3.23
CA ALA A 74 0.47 4.08 -4.60
C ALA A 74 0.87 5.53 -4.90
N TYR A 75 0.14 6.51 -4.35
CA TYR A 75 0.45 7.93 -4.51
C TYR A 75 1.77 8.33 -3.85
N GLY A 76 2.08 7.76 -2.67
CA GLY A 76 3.32 8.02 -1.94
C GLY A 76 4.58 7.61 -2.70
N LEU A 77 4.49 6.64 -3.62
CA LEU A 77 5.63 6.17 -4.41
C LEU A 77 6.28 7.29 -5.23
N LYS A 78 5.51 8.29 -5.66
CA LYS A 78 6.00 9.45 -6.42
C LYS A 78 7.07 10.25 -5.65
N PHE A 79 7.00 10.22 -4.32
CA PHE A 79 7.84 11.04 -3.45
C PHE A 79 9.00 10.25 -2.82
N LEU A 80 9.20 8.99 -3.23
CA LEU A 80 10.35 8.21 -2.78
C LEU A 80 11.65 8.86 -3.27
N PRO A 81 12.60 9.20 -2.37
CA PRO A 81 13.92 9.66 -2.78
C PRO A 81 14.69 8.54 -3.51
N LYS A 82 15.83 8.87 -4.12
CA LYS A 82 16.73 7.84 -4.67
C LYS A 82 17.22 6.93 -3.54
N GLY A 83 17.20 5.62 -3.75
CA GLY A 83 17.58 4.62 -2.76
C GLY A 83 17.26 3.20 -3.23
N GLN A 84 17.63 2.17 -2.47
CA GLN A 84 17.33 0.79 -2.85
C GLN A 84 16.00 0.35 -2.25
N TYR A 85 15.05 -0.03 -3.10
CA TYR A 85 13.72 -0.47 -2.69
C TYR A 85 13.40 -1.87 -3.20
N LYS A 86 12.70 -2.64 -2.36
CA LYS A 86 12.00 -3.86 -2.74
C LYS A 86 10.52 -3.69 -2.43
N ILE A 87 9.69 -3.71 -3.47
CA ILE A 87 8.27 -3.36 -3.37
C ILE A 87 7.37 -4.55 -3.69
N ILE A 88 6.45 -4.86 -2.79
CA ILE A 88 5.29 -5.72 -3.09
C ILE A 88 4.14 -4.78 -3.46
N TYR A 89 3.71 -4.82 -4.72
CA TYR A 89 2.62 -4.00 -5.21
C TYR A 89 1.34 -4.82 -5.35
N MET A 90 0.33 -4.48 -4.54
CA MET A 90 -0.98 -5.14 -4.53
C MET A 90 -1.85 -4.66 -5.69
N MET A 91 -2.34 -5.62 -6.46
CA MET A 91 -3.28 -5.43 -7.56
C MET A 91 -4.65 -5.94 -7.14
N ARG A 92 -5.71 -5.24 -7.54
CA ARG A 92 -7.08 -5.68 -7.31
C ARG A 92 -7.97 -5.17 -8.45
N ASP A 93 -8.96 -5.97 -8.82
CA ASP A 93 -9.98 -5.56 -9.77
C ASP A 93 -10.61 -4.23 -9.34
N LEU A 94 -10.78 -3.31 -10.28
CA LEU A 94 -11.22 -1.95 -9.96
C LEU A 94 -12.70 -1.90 -9.55
N ASP A 95 -13.54 -2.80 -10.05
CA ASP A 95 -14.94 -2.87 -9.61
C ASP A 95 -15.02 -3.32 -8.15
N GLU A 96 -14.20 -4.30 -7.74
CA GLU A 96 -14.09 -4.68 -6.33
C GLU A 96 -13.51 -3.56 -5.43
N VAL A 97 -12.58 -2.77 -5.97
CA VAL A 97 -12.05 -1.60 -5.25
C VAL A 97 -13.19 -0.58 -5.04
N MET A 98 -14.01 -0.31 -6.05
CA MET A 98 -15.18 0.57 -5.92
C MET A 98 -16.19 0.04 -4.90
N ASP A 99 -16.54 -1.25 -4.96
CA ASP A 99 -17.44 -1.88 -3.98
C ASP A 99 -16.90 -1.75 -2.54
N SER A 100 -15.59 -1.97 -2.38
CA SER A 100 -14.96 -1.81 -1.07
C SER A 100 -14.90 -0.34 -0.61
N MET A 101 -14.78 0.62 -1.53
CA MET A 101 -14.81 2.06 -1.21
C MET A 101 -16.20 2.46 -0.74
N GLU A 102 -17.25 2.03 -1.45
CA GLU A 102 -18.64 2.34 -1.06
C GLU A 102 -18.98 1.80 0.33
N LYS A 103 -18.54 0.58 0.64
CA LYS A 103 -18.71 0.00 1.97
C LYS A 103 -17.98 0.76 3.07
N MET A 104 -16.86 1.43 2.74
CA MET A 104 -16.05 2.17 3.70
C MET A 104 -16.55 3.60 3.90
N SER A 105 -16.83 4.30 2.81
CA SER A 105 -17.03 5.76 2.79
C SER A 105 -18.47 6.18 2.51
N GLY A 106 -19.37 5.23 2.24
CA GLY A 106 -20.72 5.49 1.73
C GLY A 106 -20.73 5.64 0.20
N PRO A 107 -21.86 6.04 -0.39
CA PRO A 107 -22.01 6.16 -1.84
C PRO A 107 -20.90 6.99 -2.49
N ILE A 108 -20.36 6.52 -3.61
CA ILE A 108 -19.31 7.21 -4.38
C ILE A 108 -19.76 7.43 -5.82
N ASP A 109 -19.13 8.38 -6.51
CA ASP A 109 -19.28 8.56 -7.95
C ASP A 109 -18.29 7.65 -8.69
N ARG A 110 -18.74 6.44 -9.06
CA ARG A 110 -17.89 5.44 -9.73
C ARG A 110 -17.34 5.93 -11.07
N GLU A 111 -18.13 6.71 -11.82
CA GLU A 111 -17.71 7.23 -13.13
C GLU A 111 -16.56 8.23 -13.01
N LYS A 112 -16.50 8.96 -11.89
CA LYS A 112 -15.40 9.87 -11.58
C LYS A 112 -14.22 9.18 -10.88
N GLU A 113 -14.46 8.31 -9.91
CA GLU A 113 -13.42 7.72 -9.07
C GLU A 113 -12.66 6.59 -9.78
N LYS A 114 -13.36 5.69 -10.49
CA LYS A 114 -12.72 4.52 -11.12
C LYS A 114 -11.59 4.89 -12.10
N PRO A 115 -11.75 5.89 -13.00
CA PRO A 115 -10.67 6.32 -13.89
C PRO A 115 -9.47 6.93 -13.15
N VAL A 116 -9.70 7.58 -12.01
CA VAL A 116 -8.61 8.15 -11.17
C VAL A 116 -7.76 7.03 -10.59
N PHE A 117 -8.40 5.99 -10.05
CA PHE A 117 -7.74 4.81 -9.52
C PHE A 117 -7.00 4.02 -10.61
N GLU A 118 -7.61 3.85 -11.78
CA GLU A 118 -6.98 3.22 -12.94
C GLU A 118 -5.70 3.96 -13.38
N LYS A 119 -5.78 5.29 -13.48
CA LYS A 119 -4.66 6.14 -13.85
C LYS A 119 -3.55 6.10 -12.80
N LEU A 120 -3.91 6.13 -11.52
CA LEU A 120 -2.93 6.02 -10.42
C LEU A 120 -2.23 4.66 -10.45
N ASN A 121 -2.96 3.58 -10.64
CA ASN A 121 -2.41 2.23 -10.72
C ASN A 121 -1.40 2.11 -11.88
N SER A 122 -1.82 2.53 -13.08
CA SER A 122 -0.97 2.55 -14.28
C SER A 122 0.27 3.43 -14.10
N PHE A 123 0.10 4.59 -13.48
CA PHE A 123 1.21 5.50 -13.16
C PHE A 123 2.22 4.85 -12.22
N SER A 124 1.77 4.25 -11.11
CA SER A 124 2.64 3.63 -10.11
C SER A 124 3.43 2.46 -10.69
N ILE A 125 2.80 1.60 -11.49
CA ILE A 125 3.49 0.48 -12.16
C ILE A 125 4.55 1.01 -13.12
N ASN A 126 4.22 2.01 -13.93
CA ASN A 126 5.18 2.62 -14.86
C ASN A 126 6.33 3.33 -14.15
N LEU A 127 6.07 3.96 -13.00
CA LEU A 127 7.10 4.57 -12.16
C LEU A 127 8.09 3.52 -11.65
N MET A 128 7.59 2.41 -11.08
CA MET A 128 8.45 1.32 -10.58
C MET A 128 9.27 0.68 -11.72
N LYS A 129 8.66 0.46 -12.90
CA LYS A 129 9.37 -0.05 -14.09
C LYS A 129 10.52 0.82 -14.56
N LYS A 130 10.39 2.14 -14.46
CA LYS A 130 11.39 3.10 -14.97
C LYS A 130 12.52 3.38 -13.99
N ARG A 131 12.35 3.03 -12.72
CA ARG A 131 13.32 3.32 -11.66
C ARG A 131 14.25 2.13 -11.46
N GLU A 132 15.52 2.30 -11.85
CA GLU A 132 16.57 1.28 -11.67
C GLU A 132 16.87 0.95 -10.20
N ASP A 133 16.42 1.81 -9.28
CA ASP A 133 16.64 1.66 -7.84
C ASP A 133 15.47 0.95 -7.13
N ILE A 134 14.49 0.45 -7.90
CA ILE A 134 13.32 -0.29 -7.41
C ILE A 134 13.29 -1.70 -8.05
N ASP A 135 13.37 -2.72 -7.19
CA ASP A 135 12.87 -4.06 -7.53
C ASP A 135 11.42 -4.17 -7.06
N TYR A 136 10.55 -4.78 -7.85
CA TYR A 136 9.16 -4.99 -7.43
C TYR A 136 8.58 -6.32 -7.92
N ILE A 137 7.59 -6.80 -7.19
CA ILE A 137 6.66 -7.85 -7.62
C ILE A 137 5.24 -7.31 -7.56
N THR A 138 4.37 -7.83 -8.42
CA THR A 138 2.93 -7.59 -8.34
C THR A 138 2.24 -8.81 -7.78
N VAL A 139 1.29 -8.61 -6.87
CA VAL A 139 0.50 -9.67 -6.26
C VAL A 139 -0.98 -9.33 -6.43
N ASN A 140 -1.78 -10.21 -7.04
CA ASN A 140 -3.22 -9.98 -7.09
C ASN A 140 -3.85 -10.33 -5.75
N TYR A 141 -4.80 -9.49 -5.34
CA TYR A 141 -5.55 -9.67 -4.11
C TYR A 141 -6.24 -11.04 -4.05
N ARG A 142 -6.88 -11.47 -5.15
CA ARG A 142 -7.58 -12.76 -5.24
C ARG A 142 -6.66 -13.94 -5.00
N ASP A 143 -5.46 -13.93 -5.59
CA ASP A 143 -4.47 -15.00 -5.42
C ASP A 143 -4.08 -15.21 -3.95
N VAL A 144 -4.23 -14.19 -3.09
CA VAL A 144 -3.91 -14.29 -1.66
C VAL A 144 -5.11 -14.74 -0.82
N ILE A 145 -6.35 -14.46 -1.24
CA ILE A 145 -7.55 -14.81 -0.47
C ILE A 145 -8.20 -16.13 -0.90
N ASP A 146 -8.07 -16.49 -2.17
CA ASP A 146 -8.68 -17.70 -2.74
C ASP A 146 -7.76 -18.92 -2.56
N ASP A 147 -6.44 -18.71 -2.51
CA ASP A 147 -5.43 -19.75 -2.27
C ASP A 147 -4.96 -19.72 -0.82
N THR A 148 -5.88 -19.99 0.10
CA THR A 148 -5.55 -20.20 1.52
C THR A 148 -5.26 -21.68 1.72
N VAL A 149 -3.98 -22.02 1.88
CA VAL A 149 -3.50 -23.36 2.22
C VAL A 149 -4.10 -23.85 3.53
#